data_AF-A0A5N9ATY6-F1
#
_entry.id   AF-A0A5N9ATY6-F1
#
_cell.length_a   1.000
_cell.length_b   1.000
_cell.length_c   1.000
_cell.angle_alpha   90.00
_cell.angle_beta   90.00
_cell.angle_gamma   90.00
#
_symmetry.space_group_name_H-M   'P 1'
#
loop_
_entity.id
_entity.type
_entity.pdbx_description
1 polymer ?
#
loop_
_entity_poly.entity_id
_entity_poly.type
_entity_poly.pdbx_seq_one_letter_code
_entity_poly.pdbx_strand_id
1 'polypeptide(L)' 'MKLALQYEMQRPELDDHLVIKETMEQCVLADEAGFDYVWFVEHHFLTGF' A
#
# COMPACT_ATOMS: atom_id res chain seq x y z
N MET A 1 -6.92 -17.98 -13.21
CA MET A 1 -5.71 -17.69 -12.42
C MET A 1 -5.98 -16.42 -11.64
N LYS A 2 -5.66 -16.36 -10.35
CA LYS A 2 -5.87 -15.15 -9.53
C LYS A 2 -4.55 -14.42 -9.36
N LEU A 3 -4.58 -13.09 -9.39
CA LEU A 3 -3.42 -12.20 -9.25
C LEU A 3 -3.67 -11.22 -8.11
N ALA A 4 -2.63 -10.98 -7.31
CA ALA A 4 -2.70 -10.12 -6.14
C ALA A 4 -1.55 -9.11 -6.13
N LEU A 5 -1.79 -7.97 -5.49
CA LEU A 5 -0.76 -6.98 -5.15
C LEU A 5 -0.42 -7.07 -3.67
N GLN A 6 0.87 -6.99 -3.36
CA GLN A 6 1.36 -6.82 -2.00
C GLN A 6 1.94 -5.41 -1.89
N TYR A 7 1.45 -4.65 -0.91
CA TYR A 7 1.77 -3.24 -0.76
C TYR A 7 2.43 -2.99 0.59
N GLU A 8 3.51 -2.20 0.55
CA GLU A 8 4.20 -1.70 1.72
C GLU A 8 4.01 -0.19 1.78
N MET A 9 3.41 0.28 2.87
CA MET A 9 3.09 1.69 3.08
C MET A 9 4.35 2.46 3.45
N GLN A 10 5.16 2.82 2.45
CA GLN A 10 6.44 3.50 2.65
C GLN A 10 6.58 4.73 1.76
N ARG A 11 7.34 5.71 2.26
CA ARG A 11 7.72 6.93 1.53
C ARG A 11 9.17 7.29 1.83
N PRO A 12 9.88 7.95 0.90
CA PRO A 12 11.24 8.44 1.15
C PRO A 12 11.31 9.47 2.30
N GLU A 13 10.26 10.25 2.48
CA GLU A 13 10.10 11.21 3.57
C GLU A 13 8.83 10.88 4.35
N LEU A 14 8.93 10.94 5.69
CA LEU A 14 7.82 10.62 6.57
C LEU A 14 6.72 11.68 6.47
N ASP A 15 5.58 11.27 5.92
CA ASP A 15 4.31 11.99 5.95
C ASP A 15 3.18 10.96 6.12
N ASP A 16 2.75 10.77 7.36
CA ASP A 16 1.76 9.76 7.76
C ASP A 16 0.40 9.98 7.06
N HIS A 17 0.02 11.24 6.84
CA HIS A 17 -1.25 11.54 6.18
C HIS A 17 -1.19 11.22 4.69
N LEU A 18 -0.08 11.60 4.04
CA LEU A 18 0.07 11.40 2.62
C LEU A 18 0.25 9.92 2.26
N VAL A 19 1.03 9.15 3.05
CA VAL A 19 1.19 7.71 2.79
C VAL A 19 -0.15 6.98 2.89
N ILE A 20 -1.00 7.32 3.86
CA ILE A 20 -2.35 6.74 3.98
C ILE A 20 -3.20 7.13 2.77
N LYS A 21 -3.20 8.41 2.39
CA LYS A 21 -4.00 8.88 1.25
C LYS A 21 -3.60 8.18 -0.06
N GLU A 22 -2.32 8.12 -0.37
CA GLU A 22 -1.83 7.47 -1.58
C GLU A 22 -2.06 5.96 -1.56
N THR A 23 -1.93 5.33 -0.39
CA THR A 23 -2.24 3.90 -0.23
C THR A 23 -3.70 3.62 -0.61
N MET A 24 -4.64 4.47 -0.17
CA MET A 24 -6.05 4.33 -0.55
C MET A 24 -6.27 4.54 -2.06
N GLU A 25 -5.59 5.50 -2.67
CA GLU A 25 -5.61 5.73 -4.12
C GLU A 25 -5.06 4.50 -4.88
N GLN A 26 -4.01 3.85 -4.37
CA GLN A 26 -3.49 2.60 -4.94
C GLN A 26 -4.46 1.43 -4.81
N CYS A 27 -5.24 1.33 -3.72
CA CYS A 27 -6.30 0.32 -3.62
C CYS A 27 -7.37 0.49 -4.69
N VAL A 28 -7.82 1.73 -4.93
CA VAL A 28 -8.80 2.03 -5.97
C VAL A 28 -8.24 1.66 -7.35
N LEU A 29 -7.00 2.05 -7.63
CA LEU A 29 -6.33 1.71 -8.88
C LEU A 29 -6.17 0.19 -9.06
N ALA A 30 -5.88 -0.55 -7.99
CA ALA A 30 -5.75 -2.00 -8.03
C ALA A 30 -7.08 -2.69 -8.38
N ASP A 31 -8.20 -2.19 -7.86
CA ASP A 31 -9.55 -2.64 -8.21
C ASP A 31 -9.86 -2.35 -9.68
N GLU A 32 -9.59 -1.13 -10.15
CA GLU A 32 -9.75 -0.74 -11.55
C GLU A 32 -8.87 -1.54 -12.51
N ALA A 33 -7.67 -1.94 -12.08
CA ALA A 33 -6.74 -2.76 -12.83
C ALA A 33 -7.09 -4.27 -12.83
N GLY A 34 -8.09 -4.68 -12.04
CA GLY A 34 -8.60 -6.05 -12.03
C GLY A 34 -7.78 -7.04 -11.19
N PHE A 35 -7.04 -6.57 -10.19
CA PHE A 35 -6.42 -7.48 -9.21
C PHE A 35 -7.48 -8.10 -8.30
N ASP A 36 -7.32 -9.39 -7.99
CA ASP A 36 -8.26 -10.10 -7.13
C ASP A 36 -8.12 -9.72 -5.65
N TYR A 37 -6.92 -9.29 -5.23
CA TYR A 37 -6.59 -9.00 -3.83
C TYR A 37 -5.51 -7.91 -3.69
N VAL A 38 -5.60 -7.16 -2.60
CA VAL A 38 -4.54 -6.27 -2.09
C VAL A 38 -4.16 -6.74 -0.69
N TRP A 39 -2.86 -6.93 -0.44
CA TRP A 39 -2.30 -7.34 0.85
C TRP A 39 -1.41 -6.25 1.42
N PHE A 40 -1.54 -6.01 2.73
CA PHE A 40 -0.75 -5.03 3.47
C PHE A 40 0.24 -5.70 4.41
N VAL A 41 1.41 -5.10 4.52
CA VAL A 41 2.41 -5.47 5.55
C VAL A 41 2.18 -4.64 6.80
N GLU A 42 2.22 -5.29 7.96
CA GLU A 42 2.13 -4.64 9.26
C GLU A 42 3.53 -4.50 9.87
N HIS A 43 3.82 -3.32 10.43
CA HIS A 43 5.07 -3.02 11.08
C HIS A 43 4.87 -2.26 12.39
N HIS A 44 5.81 -2.45 13.32
CA HIS A 44 5.83 -1.77 14.61
C HIS A 44 7.21 -1.14 14.84
N PHE A 45 7.24 0.15 15.18
CA PHE A 45 8.43 0.87 15.64
C PHE A 45 9.66 0.81 14.71
N LEU A 46 9.44 0.91 13.39
CA LEU A 46 10.55 0.89 12.43
C LEU A 46 11.42 2.14 12.54
N THR A 47 12.73 1.93 12.46
CA THR A 47 13.73 3.00 12.51
C THR A 47 14.19 3.43 11.11
N GLY A 48 13.65 2.84 10.05
CA GLY A 48 13.96 3.12 8.65
C GLY A 48 13.21 2.21 7.69
N PHE A 49 13.24 2.60 6.42
CA PHE A 49 12.78 1.87 5.24
C PHE A 49 13.76 2.16 4.08
#